data_AF-A0A533RQY2-F1
#
_entry.id   AF-A0A533RQY2-F1
#
_cell.length_a   1.000
_cell.length_b   1.000
_cell.length_c   1.000
_cell.angle_alpha   90.00
_cell.angle_beta   90.00
_cell.angle_gamma   90.00
#
_symmetry.space_group_name_H-M   'P 1'
#
loop_
_entity.id
_entity.type
_entity.pdbx_description
1 polymer ?
#
loop_
_entity_poly.entity_id
_entity_poly.type
_entity_poly.pdbx_seq_one_letter_code
_entity_poly.pdbx_strand_id
1 'polypeptide(L)'
;MSRRTKIIIGVVALVVIVGAVAYFALGSKGTGPQIDTAVVAKKELAVTVSASGKVEAGVEAEVFAPTQGTLSDVYVTDGETVTAGTKLAQMDTGPMKAQLAQAEAGLAAAKAQYANADAAGGSSADVAAAQAGVTAAKAGVTAAQAGEGAALAAYNAASDAYDAAQAFLPSNSPTLTTLAVAQDQA
;
A
#
# COMPACT_ATOMS: atom_id res chain seq x y z
N MET A 1 -102.60 57.74 -34.24
CA MET A 1 -102.23 56.97 -33.03
C MET A 1 -102.19 57.89 -31.83
N SER A 2 -102.96 57.58 -30.78
CA SER A 2 -102.99 58.37 -29.55
C SER A 2 -101.61 58.34 -28.88
N ARG A 3 -101.18 59.46 -28.29
CA ARG A 3 -99.83 59.66 -27.75
C ARG A 3 -99.40 58.61 -26.72
N ARG A 4 -100.37 57.91 -26.10
CA ARG A 4 -100.16 56.86 -25.08
C ARG A 4 -99.57 55.57 -25.67
N THR A 5 -99.96 55.17 -26.88
CA THR A 5 -99.47 53.93 -27.51
C THR A 5 -97.99 54.01 -27.88
N LYS A 6 -97.49 55.19 -28.27
CA LYS A 6 -96.06 55.38 -28.60
C LYS A 6 -95.15 55.27 -27.37
N ILE A 7 -95.62 55.72 -26.20
CA ILE A 7 -94.87 55.63 -24.94
C ILE A 7 -94.74 54.17 -24.50
N ILE A 8 -95.81 53.40 -24.60
CA ILE A 8 -95.81 51.97 -24.23
C ILE A 8 -94.82 51.18 -25.10
N ILE A 9 -94.82 51.41 -26.42
CA ILE A 9 -93.88 50.76 -27.34
C ILE A 9 -92.43 51.14 -27.03
N GLY A 10 -92.17 52.40 -26.68
CA GLY A 10 -90.83 52.85 -26.29
C GLY A 10 -90.31 52.19 -25.01
N VAL A 11 -91.16 52.02 -24.01
CA VAL A 11 -90.79 51.35 -22.75
C VAL A 11 -90.54 49.86 -22.96
N VAL A 12 -91.38 49.18 -23.75
CA VAL A 12 -91.19 47.75 -24.05
C VAL A 12 -89.91 47.53 -24.85
N ALA A 13 -89.60 48.38 -25.83
CA ALA A 13 -88.34 48.30 -26.57
C ALA A 13 -87.12 48.51 -25.66
N LEU A 14 -87.20 49.45 -24.71
CA LEU A 14 -86.12 49.69 -23.74
C LEU A 14 -85.89 48.47 -22.85
N VAL A 15 -86.95 47.83 -22.34
CA VAL A 15 -86.85 46.64 -21.48
C VAL A 15 -86.22 45.46 -22.24
N VAL A 16 -86.59 45.27 -23.51
CA VAL A 16 -86.01 44.20 -24.34
C VAL A 16 -84.52 44.44 -24.60
N ILE A 17 -84.12 45.68 -24.86
CA ILE A 17 -82.70 46.03 -25.09
C ILE A 17 -81.88 45.83 -23.82
N VAL A 18 -82.38 46.28 -22.67
CA VAL A 18 -81.70 46.10 -21.38
C VAL A 18 -81.59 44.61 -21.03
N GLY A 19 -82.64 43.82 -21.29
CA GLY A 19 -82.62 42.37 -21.09
C GLY A 19 -81.59 41.66 -21.98
N ALA A 20 -81.48 42.04 -23.25
CA ALA A 20 -80.52 41.46 -24.18
C ALA A 20 -79.06 41.80 -23.81
N VAL A 21 -78.80 43.04 -23.39
CA VAL A 21 -77.46 43.47 -22.94
C VAL A 21 -77.06 42.75 -21.65
N ALA A 22 -77.98 42.60 -20.70
CA ALA A 22 -77.71 41.85 -19.47
C ALA A 22 -77.41 40.38 -19.75
N TYR A 23 -78.15 39.74 -20.67
CA TYR A 23 -77.94 38.34 -21.04
C TYR A 23 -76.56 38.11 -21.68
N PHE A 24 -76.14 39.01 -22.60
CA PHE A 24 -74.82 38.91 -23.25
C PHE A 24 -73.66 39.26 -22.30
N ALA A 25 -73.86 40.22 -21.39
CA ALA A 25 -72.84 40.61 -20.42
C ALA A 25 -72.57 39.51 -19.38
N LEU A 26 -73.60 38.74 -19.00
CA LEU A 26 -73.48 37.67 -18.01
C LEU A 26 -73.02 36.32 -18.61
N GLY A 27 -73.15 36.13 -19.93
CA GLY A 27 -72.79 34.87 -20.60
C GLY A 27 -71.28 34.65 -20.85
N SER A 28 -70.42 35.63 -20.57
CA SER A 28 -69.03 35.64 -21.09
C SER A 28 -67.93 35.20 -20.10
N LYS A 29 -68.25 34.67 -18.92
CA LYS A 29 -67.23 34.12 -18.01
C LYS A 29 -67.06 32.62 -18.25
N GLY A 30 -66.18 32.29 -19.20
CA GLY A 30 -65.82 30.91 -19.53
C GLY A 30 -65.24 30.16 -18.34
N THR A 31 -65.97 29.15 -17.87
CA THR A 31 -65.53 28.15 -16.89
C THR A 31 -64.81 27.02 -17.63
N GLY A 32 -63.59 27.27 -18.07
CA GLY A 32 -62.70 26.21 -18.54
C GLY A 32 -62.12 25.44 -17.35
N PRO A 33 -61.92 24.11 -17.43
CA PRO A 33 -61.33 23.34 -16.35
C PRO A 33 -59.94 23.87 -15.99
N GLN A 34 -59.72 24.13 -14.70
CA GLN A 34 -58.46 24.65 -14.17
C GLN A 34 -57.45 23.51 -14.09
N ILE A 35 -56.35 23.60 -14.85
CA ILE A 35 -55.30 22.57 -14.91
C ILE A 35 -54.09 23.08 -14.14
N ASP A 36 -53.71 22.36 -13.08
CA ASP A 36 -52.47 22.60 -12.38
C ASP A 36 -51.27 22.13 -13.22
N THR A 37 -50.37 23.06 -13.50
CA THR A 37 -49.11 22.79 -14.20
C THR A 37 -47.94 23.14 -13.30
N ALA A 38 -46.87 22.35 -13.38
CA ALA A 38 -45.61 22.63 -12.70
C ALA A 38 -44.55 22.99 -13.74
N VAL A 39 -43.75 24.01 -13.45
CA VAL A 39 -42.62 24.41 -14.29
C VAL A 39 -41.49 23.41 -14.08
N VAL A 40 -41.05 22.74 -15.15
CA VAL A 40 -39.93 21.81 -15.11
C VAL A 40 -38.62 22.60 -15.03
N ALA A 41 -37.91 22.47 -13.90
CA ALA A 41 -36.58 23.03 -13.72
C ALA A 41 -35.52 21.92 -13.79
N LYS A 42 -34.45 22.14 -14.56
CA LYS A 42 -33.28 21.27 -14.54
C LYS A 42 -32.48 21.55 -13.27
N LYS A 43 -32.35 20.54 -12.41
CA LYS A 43 -31.48 20.57 -11.24
C LYS A 43 -30.46 19.43 -11.37
N GLU A 44 -29.21 19.70 -11.04
CA GLU A 44 -28.21 18.64 -10.91
C GLU A 44 -28.61 17.72 -9.76
N LEU A 45 -28.78 16.43 -10.06
CA LEU A 45 -28.87 15.39 -9.05
C LEU A 45 -27.47 14.84 -8.81
N ALA A 46 -26.96 15.03 -7.59
CA ALA A 46 -25.79 14.32 -7.13
C ALA A 46 -26.17 12.87 -6.87
N VAL A 47 -25.85 11.98 -7.81
CA VAL A 47 -26.00 10.54 -7.65
C VAL A 47 -24.71 10.01 -7.03
N THR A 48 -24.71 9.81 -5.72
CA THR A 48 -23.57 9.20 -5.02
C THR A 48 -23.70 7.69 -5.01
N VAL A 49 -22.65 6.98 -5.43
CA VAL A 49 -22.56 5.52 -5.33
C VAL A 49 -21.66 5.19 -4.15
N SER A 50 -22.24 4.55 -3.14
CA SER A 50 -21.49 4.07 -1.98
C SER A 50 -20.87 2.71 -2.31
N ALA A 51 -19.54 2.65 -2.34
CA ALA A 51 -18.79 1.41 -2.48
C ALA A 51 -18.10 1.09 -1.15
N SER A 52 -18.33 -0.10 -0.60
CA SER A 52 -17.58 -0.62 0.54
C SER A 52 -16.34 -1.34 0.04
N GLY A 53 -15.20 -1.08 0.68
CA GLY A 53 -13.93 -1.77 0.43
C GLY A 53 -13.23 -2.06 1.76
N LYS A 54 -12.38 -3.08 1.77
CA LYS A 54 -11.51 -3.37 2.91
C LYS A 54 -10.22 -2.59 2.74
N VAL A 55 -9.78 -1.93 3.81
CA VAL A 55 -8.43 -1.32 3.88
C VAL A 55 -7.48 -2.45 4.26
N GLU A 56 -6.49 -2.67 3.40
CA GLU A 56 -5.40 -3.61 3.62
C GLU A 56 -4.08 -2.83 3.57
N ALA A 57 -3.03 -3.37 4.19
CA ALA A 57 -1.69 -2.85 3.98
C ALA A 57 -1.36 -2.95 2.48
N GLY A 58 -0.90 -1.84 1.89
CA GLY A 58 -0.53 -1.84 0.48
C GLY A 58 0.62 -2.82 0.19
N VAL A 59 1.46 -3.09 1.20
CA VAL A 59 2.65 -3.94 1.12
C VAL A 59 2.88 -4.57 2.50
N GLU A 60 3.07 -5.89 2.49
CA GLU A 60 3.46 -6.68 3.65
C GLU A 60 4.71 -7.47 3.28
N ALA A 61 5.73 -7.45 4.14
CA ALA A 61 6.99 -8.15 3.91
C ALA A 61 7.39 -8.89 5.20
N GLU A 62 7.50 -10.21 5.10
CA GLU A 62 8.02 -11.04 6.17
C GLU A 62 9.56 -11.06 6.11
N VAL A 63 10.21 -10.68 7.21
CA VAL A 63 11.68 -10.64 7.30
C VAL A 63 12.17 -11.90 8.02
N PHE A 64 13.01 -12.67 7.36
CA PHE A 64 13.62 -13.89 7.91
C PHE A 64 15.13 -13.74 8.06
N ALA A 65 15.70 -14.48 9.02
CA ALA A 65 17.15 -14.57 9.15
C ALA A 65 17.74 -15.32 7.93
N PRO A 66 18.83 -14.81 7.32
CA PRO A 66 19.43 -15.43 6.14
C PRO A 66 20.03 -16.81 6.41
N THR A 67 20.41 -17.08 7.65
CA THR A 67 21.06 -18.33 8.09
C THR A 67 20.55 -18.75 9.46
N GLN A 68 20.58 -20.05 9.74
CA GLN A 68 20.33 -20.57 11.08
C GLN A 68 21.42 -20.11 12.04
N GLY A 69 21.03 -19.50 13.16
CA GLY A 69 21.94 -18.94 14.15
C GLY A 69 21.20 -18.30 15.32
N THR A 70 21.96 -17.88 16.33
CA THR A 70 21.40 -17.13 17.48
C THR A 70 21.50 -15.64 17.21
N LEU A 71 20.48 -14.86 17.57
CA LEU A 71 20.55 -13.40 17.52
C LEU A 71 21.40 -12.89 18.70
N SER A 72 22.37 -12.03 18.40
CA SER A 72 23.12 -11.26 19.39
C SER A 72 22.22 -10.18 19.99
N ASP A 73 21.60 -9.38 19.12
CA ASP A 73 20.85 -8.19 19.53
C ASP A 73 19.67 -7.93 18.59
N VAL A 74 18.60 -7.36 19.13
CA VAL A 74 17.45 -6.83 18.39
C VAL A 74 17.35 -5.34 18.72
N TYR A 75 17.33 -4.50 17.68
CA TYR A 75 17.42 -3.04 17.81
C TYR A 75 16.08 -2.33 17.68
N VAL A 76 15.01 -3.06 17.40
CA VAL A 76 13.67 -2.50 17.13
C VAL A 76 12.65 -3.09 18.06
N THR A 77 11.60 -2.32 18.32
CA THR A 77 10.47 -2.72 19.18
C THR A 77 9.18 -2.89 18.37
N ASP A 78 8.25 -3.71 18.90
CA ASP A 78 6.97 -3.96 18.24
C ASP A 78 6.18 -2.66 18.06
N GLY A 79 5.77 -2.36 16.82
CA GLY A 79 5.04 -1.13 16.46
C GLY A 79 5.93 0.06 16.10
N GLU A 80 7.25 -0.10 16.13
CA GLU A 80 8.20 0.93 15.71
C GLU A 80 8.20 1.13 14.18
N THR A 81 8.21 2.39 13.75
CA THR A 81 8.32 2.72 12.32
C THR A 81 9.79 2.70 11.90
N VAL A 82 10.14 1.78 11.00
CA VAL A 82 11.50 1.62 10.49
C VAL A 82 11.59 2.03 9.03
N THR A 83 12.71 2.63 8.63
CA THR A 83 12.98 2.97 7.23
C THR A 83 13.84 1.91 6.56
N ALA A 84 13.87 1.92 5.23
CA ALA A 84 14.74 1.06 4.45
C ALA A 84 16.20 1.17 4.90
N GLY A 85 16.88 0.02 5.03
CA GLY A 85 18.28 -0.07 5.47
C GLY A 85 18.49 0.01 6.99
N THR A 86 17.42 0.12 7.79
CA THR A 86 17.55 0.08 9.26
C THR A 86 17.96 -1.31 9.72
N LYS A 87 18.99 -1.41 10.54
CA LYS A 87 19.39 -2.67 11.16
C LYS A 87 18.35 -3.09 12.19
N LEU A 88 17.63 -4.18 11.92
CA LEU A 88 16.59 -4.70 12.80
C LEU A 88 17.17 -5.60 13.91
N ALA A 89 18.12 -6.46 13.54
CA ALA A 89 18.77 -7.39 14.45
C ALA A 89 20.18 -7.72 13.97
N GLN A 90 21.03 -8.19 14.89
CA GLN A 90 22.38 -8.68 14.60
C GLN A 90 22.49 -10.14 15.04
N MET A 91 23.01 -10.98 14.16
CA MET A 91 23.28 -12.39 14.46
C MET A 91 24.61 -12.52 15.22
N ASP A 92 24.69 -13.48 16.15
CA ASP A 92 25.92 -13.81 16.86
C ASP A 92 26.91 -14.50 15.91
N THR A 93 28.09 -13.89 15.77
CA THR A 93 29.20 -14.39 14.93
C THR A 93 30.33 -15.01 15.75
N GLY A 94 30.19 -15.05 17.08
CA GLY A 94 31.17 -15.61 18.01
C GLY A 94 31.60 -17.04 17.67
N PRO A 95 30.67 -17.98 17.45
CA PRO A 95 31.01 -19.37 17.12
C PRO A 95 31.82 -19.50 15.82
N MET A 96 31.48 -18.71 14.79
CA MET A 96 32.18 -18.75 13.50
C MET A 96 33.61 -18.21 13.61
N LYS A 97 33.78 -17.10 14.35
CA LYS A 97 35.11 -16.53 14.63
C LYS A 97 35.98 -17.46 15.47
N ALA A 98 35.39 -18.11 16.47
CA ALA A 98 36.10 -19.09 17.29
C ALA A 98 36.56 -20.30 16.46
N GLN A 99 35.71 -20.80 15.56
CA GLN A 99 36.04 -21.91 14.66
C GLN A 99 37.16 -21.54 13.68
N LEU A 100 37.13 -20.32 13.12
CA LEU A 100 38.21 -19.83 12.26
C LEU A 100 39.52 -19.72 13.03
N ALA A 101 39.52 -19.10 14.22
CA ALA A 101 40.70 -18.97 15.06
C ALA A 101 41.29 -20.33 15.46
N GLN A 102 40.44 -21.32 15.76
CA GLN A 102 40.86 -22.68 16.05
C GLN A 102 41.54 -23.35 14.84
N ALA A 103 40.98 -23.18 13.63
CA ALA A 103 41.58 -23.71 12.42
C ALA A 103 42.93 -23.05 12.09
N GLU A 104 43.04 -21.74 12.28
CA GLU A 104 44.28 -20.98 12.08
C GLU A 104 45.37 -21.42 13.07
N ALA A 105 45.01 -21.62 14.35
CA ALA A 105 45.92 -22.16 15.36
C ALA A 105 46.41 -23.58 14.98
N GLY A 106 45.51 -24.43 14.47
CA GLY A 106 45.87 -25.75 13.96
C GLY A 106 46.86 -25.70 12.79
N LEU A 107 46.66 -24.75 11.87
CA LEU A 107 47.60 -24.53 10.76
C LEU A 107 48.96 -24.03 11.24
N ALA A 108 48.99 -23.11 12.22
CA ALA A 108 50.24 -22.63 12.80
C ALA A 108 51.01 -23.76 13.48
N ALA A 109 50.32 -24.62 14.24
CA ALA A 109 50.92 -25.79 14.86
C ALA A 109 51.50 -26.77 13.83
N ALA A 110 50.74 -27.08 12.77
CA ALA A 110 51.20 -27.96 11.69
C ALA A 110 52.43 -27.39 10.96
N LYS A 111 52.47 -26.07 10.72
CA LYS A 111 53.63 -25.40 10.12
C LYS A 111 54.86 -25.48 11.01
N ALA A 112 54.68 -25.30 12.33
CA ALA A 112 55.78 -25.43 13.29
C ALA A 112 56.33 -26.87 13.32
N GLN A 113 55.45 -27.88 13.26
CA GLN A 113 55.88 -29.29 13.17
C GLN A 113 56.66 -29.57 11.89
N TYR A 114 56.22 -29.05 10.75
CA TYR A 114 56.95 -29.15 9.48
C TYR A 114 58.33 -28.49 9.56
N ALA A 115 58.41 -27.26 10.08
CA ALA A 115 59.68 -26.54 10.23
C ALA A 115 60.65 -27.29 11.16
N ASN A 116 60.16 -27.89 12.24
CA ASN A 116 60.98 -28.69 13.14
C ASN A 116 61.47 -29.98 12.49
N ALA A 117 60.61 -30.69 11.73
CA ALA A 117 61.00 -31.91 11.01
C ALA A 117 62.04 -31.64 9.92
N ASP A 118 61.90 -30.52 9.21
CA ASP A 118 62.84 -30.06 8.19
C ASP A 118 64.19 -29.65 8.81
N ALA A 119 64.17 -28.82 9.88
CA ALA A 119 65.37 -28.36 10.55
C ALA A 119 66.13 -29.46 11.31
N ALA A 120 65.43 -30.47 11.80
CA ALA A 120 66.05 -31.62 12.48
C ALA A 120 66.72 -32.61 11.51
N GLY A 121 66.62 -32.39 10.19
CA GLY A 121 67.13 -33.33 9.19
C GLY A 121 66.37 -34.65 9.19
N GLY A 122 65.06 -34.61 9.47
CA GLY A 122 64.19 -35.79 9.47
C GLY A 122 64.21 -36.53 8.13
N SER A 123 63.80 -37.79 8.12
CA SER A 123 63.76 -38.56 6.87
C SER A 123 62.80 -37.92 5.88
N SER A 124 62.98 -38.19 4.57
CA SER A 124 62.06 -37.67 3.55
C SER A 124 60.61 -38.07 3.80
N ALA A 125 60.38 -39.22 4.46
CA ALA A 125 59.06 -39.67 4.86
C ALA A 125 58.47 -38.79 5.98
N ASP A 126 59.27 -38.36 6.95
CA ASP A 126 58.82 -37.53 8.08
C ASP A 126 58.44 -36.12 7.61
N VAL A 127 59.28 -35.52 6.74
CA VAL A 127 59.01 -34.21 6.15
C VAL A 127 57.76 -34.26 5.27
N ALA A 128 57.59 -35.32 4.48
CA ALA A 128 56.39 -35.52 3.66
C ALA A 128 55.11 -35.68 4.51
N ALA A 129 55.19 -36.43 5.61
CA ALA A 129 54.07 -36.58 6.55
C ALA A 129 53.70 -35.24 7.22
N ALA A 130 54.70 -34.46 7.64
CA ALA A 130 54.47 -33.15 8.22
C ALA A 130 53.86 -32.16 7.21
N GLN A 131 54.30 -32.21 5.95
CA GLN A 131 53.74 -31.40 4.87
C GLN A 131 52.29 -31.79 4.51
N ALA A 132 51.96 -33.08 4.58
CA ALA A 132 50.58 -33.55 4.48
C ALA A 132 49.72 -32.98 5.63
N GLY A 133 50.26 -32.91 6.85
CA GLY A 133 49.61 -32.27 8.00
C GLY A 133 49.33 -30.78 7.78
N VAL A 134 50.29 -30.02 7.24
CA VAL A 134 50.08 -28.60 6.87
C VAL A 134 48.99 -28.46 5.81
N THR A 135 48.97 -29.36 4.83
CA THR A 135 47.96 -29.34 3.75
C THR A 135 46.57 -29.62 4.30
N ALA A 136 46.43 -30.60 5.20
CA ALA A 136 45.17 -30.91 5.86
C ALA A 136 44.69 -29.74 6.75
N ALA A 137 45.59 -29.14 7.54
CA ALA A 137 45.25 -28.00 8.38
C ALA A 137 44.85 -26.77 7.53
N LYS A 138 45.50 -26.56 6.38
CA LYS A 138 45.14 -25.50 5.44
C LYS A 138 43.75 -25.73 4.85
N ALA A 139 43.42 -26.97 4.50
CA ALA A 139 42.07 -27.33 4.05
C ALA A 139 41.01 -27.04 5.13
N GLY A 140 41.34 -27.26 6.41
CA GLY A 140 40.48 -26.89 7.54
C GLY A 140 40.21 -25.39 7.64
N VAL A 141 41.23 -24.54 7.46
CA VAL A 141 41.06 -23.08 7.41
C VAL A 141 40.18 -22.67 6.22
N THR A 142 40.43 -23.23 5.04
CA THR A 142 39.61 -22.96 3.85
C THR A 142 38.15 -23.35 4.07
N ALA A 143 37.88 -24.48 4.73
CA ALA A 143 36.53 -24.92 5.05
C ALA A 143 35.84 -23.96 6.04
N ALA A 144 36.56 -23.48 7.06
CA ALA A 144 36.03 -22.49 8.01
C ALA A 144 35.72 -21.14 7.31
N GLN A 145 36.61 -20.68 6.43
CA GLN A 145 36.40 -19.46 5.62
C GLN A 145 35.24 -19.63 4.63
N ALA A 146 35.05 -20.80 4.04
CA ALA A 146 33.92 -21.09 3.16
C ALA A 146 32.58 -21.03 3.92
N GLY A 147 32.56 -21.45 5.19
CA GLY A 147 31.40 -21.29 6.07
C GLY A 147 31.03 -19.82 6.31
N GLU A 148 32.03 -18.97 6.57
CA GLU A 148 31.82 -17.52 6.71
C GLU A 148 31.38 -16.87 5.39
N GLY A 149 31.96 -17.28 4.26
CA GLY A 149 31.57 -16.82 2.94
C GLY A 149 30.14 -17.21 2.56
N ALA A 150 29.69 -18.42 2.94
CA ALA A 150 28.31 -18.85 2.75
C ALA A 150 27.34 -18.00 3.59
N ALA A 151 27.72 -17.60 4.80
CA ALA A 151 26.93 -16.68 5.62
C ALA A 151 26.84 -15.28 5.00
N LEU A 152 27.93 -14.76 4.43
CA LEU A 152 27.92 -13.48 3.70
C LEU A 152 27.07 -13.55 2.42
N ALA A 153 27.14 -14.66 1.68
CA ALA A 153 26.32 -14.88 0.49
C ALA A 153 24.82 -14.94 0.84
N ALA A 154 24.47 -15.59 1.96
CA ALA A 154 23.10 -15.61 2.45
C ALA A 154 22.62 -14.22 2.88
N TYR A 155 23.49 -13.40 3.49
CA TYR A 155 23.19 -12.00 3.80
C TYR A 155 22.93 -11.18 2.53
N ASN A 156 23.79 -11.29 1.51
CA ASN A 156 23.60 -10.58 0.24
C ASN A 156 22.31 -11.02 -0.46
N ALA A 157 22.02 -12.33 -0.48
CA ALA A 157 20.77 -12.85 -1.04
C ALA A 157 19.52 -12.32 -0.30
N ALA A 158 19.59 -12.14 1.02
CA ALA A 158 18.52 -11.52 1.78
C ALA A 158 18.39 -10.01 1.49
N SER A 159 19.51 -9.30 1.27
CA SER A 159 19.49 -7.90 0.81
C SER A 159 18.87 -7.78 -0.58
N ASP A 160 19.22 -8.66 -1.52
CA ASP A 160 18.68 -8.66 -2.88
C ASP A 160 17.18 -8.99 -2.88
N ALA A 161 16.75 -9.93 -2.01
CA ALA A 161 15.32 -10.24 -1.82
C ALA A 161 14.54 -9.04 -1.25
N TYR A 162 15.16 -8.27 -0.35
CA TYR A 162 14.60 -7.03 0.15
C TYR A 162 14.45 -5.95 -0.93
N ASP A 163 15.49 -5.76 -1.76
CA ASP A 163 15.44 -4.81 -2.88
C ASP A 163 14.42 -5.23 -3.95
N ALA A 164 14.30 -6.54 -4.22
CA ALA A 164 13.26 -7.08 -5.11
C ALA A 164 11.84 -6.89 -4.54
N ALA A 165 11.66 -7.05 -3.22
CA ALA A 165 10.39 -6.77 -2.55
C ALA A 165 10.04 -5.27 -2.62
N GLN A 166 11.04 -4.38 -2.50
CA GLN A 166 10.86 -2.94 -2.69
C GLN A 166 10.58 -2.54 -4.15
N ALA A 167 11.14 -3.26 -5.13
CA ALA A 167 10.84 -3.00 -6.54
C ALA A 167 9.41 -3.41 -6.93
N PHE A 168 8.81 -4.34 -6.16
CA PHE A 168 7.44 -4.78 -6.34
C PHE A 168 6.39 -3.86 -5.68
N LEU A 169 6.80 -2.80 -4.96
CA LEU A 169 5.89 -1.78 -4.42
C LEU A 169 5.16 -1.12 -5.60
N PRO A 170 3.88 -1.42 -5.84
CA PRO A 170 3.18 -0.85 -6.98
C PRO A 170 3.04 0.65 -6.72
N SER A 171 3.43 1.45 -7.70
CA SER A 171 3.11 2.87 -7.82
C SER A 171 1.59 3.14 -8.03
N ASN A 172 0.72 2.29 -7.47
CA ASN A 172 -0.68 2.60 -7.30
C ASN A 172 -0.81 3.48 -6.07
N SER A 173 -0.54 4.76 -6.26
CA SER A 173 -1.06 5.83 -5.42
C SER A 173 -2.50 6.09 -5.86
N PRO A 174 -3.56 5.48 -5.28
CA PRO A 174 -4.86 6.12 -5.32
C PRO A 174 -4.71 7.40 -4.50
N THR A 175 -4.58 8.51 -5.23
CA THR A 175 -4.65 9.91 -4.80
C THR A 175 -5.45 10.11 -3.51
N LEU A 176 -4.75 10.47 -2.41
CA LEU A 176 -5.34 10.98 -1.17
C LEU A 176 -6.06 12.35 -1.36
N THR A 177 -6.11 12.87 -2.58
CA THR A 177 -6.69 14.17 -2.91
C THR A 177 -8.22 14.23 -2.78
N THR A 178 -8.92 13.11 -2.56
CA THR A 178 -10.39 13.09 -2.43
C THR A 178 -10.90 13.05 -0.98
N LEU A 179 -10.03 12.90 0.02
CA LEU A 179 -10.44 12.78 1.43
C LEU A 179 -10.59 14.12 2.17
N ALA A 180 -10.08 15.23 1.63
CA ALA A 180 -10.22 16.55 2.25
C ALA A 180 -11.64 17.12 2.18
N VAL A 181 -12.54 16.55 1.38
CA VAL A 181 -13.95 17.01 1.28
C VAL A 181 -14.85 16.33 2.33
N ALA A 182 -14.40 15.26 2.99
CA ALA A 182 -15.22 14.49 3.92
C ALA A 182 -15.12 14.92 5.40
N GLN A 183 -14.10 15.71 5.78
CA GLN A 183 -13.91 16.14 7.17
C GLN A 183 -14.55 17.49 7.54
N ASP A 184 -15.14 18.22 6.57
CA ASP A 184 -15.77 19.53 6.82
C ASP A 184 -17.30 19.45 7.06
N GLN A 185 -17.82 18.28 7.46
CA GLN A 185 -19.26 18.07 7.70
C GLN A 185 -19.55 17.38 9.04
N ALA A 186 -18.59 17.32 9.97
CA ALA A 186 -18.82 16.87 11.35
C ALA A 186 -19.02 18.05 12.30
#